data_AF-A0A9Q4MGV5-F1
#
_entry.id   AF-A0A9Q4MGV5-F1
#
_cell.length_a   1.000
_cell.length_b   1.000
_cell.length_c   1.000
_cell.angle_alpha   90.00
_cell.angle_beta   90.00
_cell.angle_gamma   90.00
#
_symmetry.space_group_name_H-M   'P 1'
#
loop_
_entity.id
_entity.type
_entity.pdbx_description
1 polymer ?
#
loop_
_entity_poly.entity_id
_entity_poly.type
_entity_poly.pdbx_seq_one_letter_code
_entity_poly.pdbx_strand_id
1 'polypeptide(L)'
;MVQKGRKPYVPTAESRVSVKTLTSYGIPHDHIALVMQISAPTLRKHYRHELDTGKIEATIKVAKSLFGMATHKTRPHAGAGIFWMKVHAGWRETERVEVSGRDGEAIEQKVGLALVDEKQIASALKRLEAEY
;
A
#
# COMPACT_ATOMS: atom_id res chain seq x y z
N MET A 1 38.11 -25.65 -25.18
CA MET A 1 36.84 -26.03 -24.53
C MET A 1 36.31 -24.80 -23.81
N VAL A 2 35.22 -24.18 -24.29
CA VAL A 2 34.66 -22.96 -23.68
C VAL A 2 33.90 -23.33 -22.42
N GLN A 3 34.34 -22.81 -21.28
CA GLN A 3 33.71 -23.06 -19.98
C GLN A 3 32.34 -22.37 -19.96
N LYS A 4 31.28 -23.18 -20.06
CA LYS A 4 29.86 -22.79 -19.98
C LYS A 4 29.62 -21.94 -18.73
N GLY A 5 28.81 -20.89 -18.86
CA GLY A 5 28.63 -19.80 -17.88
C GLY A 5 28.20 -20.20 -16.45
N ARG A 6 27.97 -19.18 -15.61
CA ARG A 6 27.65 -19.30 -14.17
C ARG A 6 26.66 -20.46 -13.91
N LYS A 7 27.01 -21.34 -12.97
CA LYS A 7 26.18 -22.49 -12.58
C LYS A 7 24.74 -22.05 -12.26
N PRO A 8 23.71 -22.81 -12.70
CA PRO A 8 22.32 -22.51 -12.40
C PRO A 8 22.07 -22.46 -10.89
N TYR A 9 21.23 -21.51 -10.46
CA TYR A 9 20.79 -21.43 -9.08
C TYR A 9 19.83 -22.59 -8.76
N VAL A 10 20.04 -23.24 -7.62
CA VAL A 10 19.19 -24.34 -7.14
C VAL A 10 18.61 -23.96 -5.77
N PRO A 11 17.29 -23.79 -5.65
CA PRO A 11 16.65 -23.50 -4.38
C PRO A 11 16.72 -24.72 -3.45
N THR A 12 17.08 -24.49 -2.19
CA THR A 12 17.07 -25.50 -1.11
C THR A 12 15.82 -25.39 -0.25
N ALA A 13 15.51 -26.42 0.54
CA ALA A 13 14.39 -26.36 1.49
C ALA A 13 14.53 -25.21 2.50
N GLU A 14 15.73 -25.01 3.06
CA GLU A 14 16.00 -23.88 3.97
C GLU A 14 15.77 -22.53 3.30
N SER A 15 16.30 -22.34 2.08
CA SER A 15 16.13 -21.07 1.37
C SER A 15 14.66 -20.74 1.07
N ARG A 16 13.83 -21.76 0.82
CA ARG A 16 12.37 -21.59 0.67
C ARG A 16 11.74 -21.14 1.98
N VAL A 17 12.12 -21.75 3.10
CA VAL A 17 11.65 -21.33 4.43
C VAL A 17 12.07 -19.88 4.71
N SER A 18 13.31 -19.49 4.41
CA SER A 18 13.79 -18.12 4.57
C SER A 18 12.98 -17.14 3.72
N VAL A 19 12.80 -17.39 2.42
CA VAL A 19 12.03 -16.51 1.53
C VAL A 19 10.58 -16.38 1.99
N LYS A 20 9.95 -17.50 2.34
CA LYS A 20 8.58 -17.52 2.87
C LYS A 20 8.45 -16.71 4.16
N THR A 21 9.42 -16.83 5.06
CA THR A 21 9.44 -16.10 6.33
C THR A 21 9.60 -14.60 6.11
N LEU A 22 10.57 -14.19 5.28
CA LEU A 22 10.79 -12.77 4.96
C LEU A 22 9.58 -12.15 4.25
N THR A 23 8.94 -12.90 3.35
CA THR A 23 7.68 -12.49 2.70
C THR A 23 6.55 -12.35 3.71
N SER A 24 6.45 -13.28 4.67
CA SER A 24 5.44 -13.25 5.74
C SER A 24 5.56 -11.99 6.61
N TYR A 25 6.76 -11.43 6.75
CA TYR A 25 7.00 -10.16 7.45
C TYR A 25 6.66 -8.91 6.61
N GLY A 26 6.29 -9.09 5.34
CA GLY A 26 5.97 -7.98 4.43
C GLY A 26 7.19 -7.31 3.81
N ILE A 27 8.37 -7.96 3.83
CA ILE A 27 9.59 -7.41 3.24
C ILE A 27 9.44 -7.33 1.70
N PRO A 28 9.79 -6.20 1.05
CA PRO A 28 9.76 -6.10 -0.41
C PRO A 28 10.63 -7.14 -1.09
N HIS A 29 10.17 -7.70 -2.22
CA HIS A 29 10.87 -8.77 -2.93
C HIS A 29 12.31 -8.40 -3.30
N ASP A 30 12.57 -7.13 -3.62
CA ASP A 30 13.91 -6.68 -3.99
C ASP A 30 14.86 -6.70 -2.77
N HIS A 31 14.36 -6.38 -1.56
CA HIS A 31 15.14 -6.52 -0.33
C HIS A 31 15.34 -8.00 0.05
N ILE A 32 14.34 -8.85 -0.18
CA ILE A 32 14.51 -10.30 0.00
C ILE A 32 15.60 -10.81 -0.94
N ALA A 33 15.63 -10.36 -2.20
CA ALA A 33 16.67 -10.74 -3.15
C ALA A 33 18.07 -10.33 -2.68
N LEU A 34 18.21 -9.13 -2.11
CA LEU A 34 19.46 -8.66 -1.49
C LEU A 34 19.90 -9.54 -0.31
N VAL A 35 18.99 -9.85 0.62
CA VAL A 35 19.27 -10.72 1.78
C VAL A 35 19.66 -12.13 1.34
N MET A 36 18.96 -12.67 0.33
CA MET A 36 19.23 -13.99 -0.24
C MET A 36 20.44 -14.02 -1.19
N GLN A 37 21.07 -12.86 -1.44
CA GLN A 37 22.21 -12.69 -2.35
C GLN A 37 21.98 -13.25 -3.77
N ILE A 38 20.76 -13.07 -4.28
CA ILE A 38 20.37 -13.47 -5.64
C ILE A 38 19.73 -12.30 -6.38
N SER A 39 19.67 -12.37 -7.70
CA SER A 39 18.97 -11.35 -8.47
C SER A 39 17.46 -11.45 -8.28
N ALA A 40 16.75 -10.31 -8.35
CA ALA A 40 15.30 -10.27 -8.22
C ALA A 40 14.56 -11.17 -9.24
N PRO A 41 15.01 -11.31 -10.51
CA PRO A 41 14.44 -12.29 -11.43
C PRO A 41 14.63 -13.75 -10.97
N THR A 42 15.79 -14.07 -10.38
CA THR A 42 16.06 -15.42 -9.83
C THR A 42 15.14 -15.70 -8.65
N LEU A 43 14.94 -14.72 -7.76
CA LEU A 43 14.00 -14.84 -6.64
C LEU A 43 12.58 -15.14 -7.16
N ARG A 44 12.06 -14.33 -8.08
CA ARG A 44 10.71 -14.51 -8.64
C ARG A 44 10.55 -15.83 -9.39
N LYS A 45 11.60 -16.30 -10.07
CA LYS A 45 11.58 -17.56 -10.83
C LYS A 45 11.51 -18.79 -9.93
N HIS A 46 12.29 -18.82 -8.84
CA HIS A 46 12.46 -20.02 -8.02
C HIS A 46 11.54 -20.08 -6.78
N TYR A 47 11.06 -18.93 -6.31
CA TYR A 47 10.29 -18.79 -5.07
C TYR A 47 8.90 -18.20 -5.26
N ARG A 48 8.31 -18.32 -6.46
CA ARG A 48 7.01 -17.70 -6.76
C ARG A 48 5.93 -18.09 -5.75
N HIS A 49 5.88 -19.38 -5.39
CA HIS A 49 4.91 -19.89 -4.44
C HIS A 49 5.06 -19.25 -3.05
N GLU A 50 6.29 -19.14 -2.54
CA GLU A 50 6.57 -18.55 -1.23
C GLU A 50 6.28 -17.05 -1.21
N LEU A 51 6.59 -16.34 -2.30
CA LEU A 51 6.28 -14.91 -2.47
C LEU A 51 4.76 -14.65 -2.50
N ASP A 52 4.00 -15.51 -3.17
CA ASP A 52 2.55 -15.37 -3.29
C ASP A 52 1.82 -15.77 -2.01
N THR A 53 2.28 -16.84 -1.34
CA THR A 53 1.60 -17.41 -0.16
C THR A 53 2.04 -16.79 1.17
N GLY A 54 3.27 -16.28 1.27
CA GLY A 54 3.83 -15.81 2.54
C GLY A 54 2.96 -14.75 3.23
N LYS A 55 2.51 -13.74 2.48
CA LYS A 55 1.63 -12.69 3.02
C LYS A 55 0.23 -13.20 3.38
N ILE A 56 -0.29 -14.15 2.60
CA ILE A 56 -1.59 -14.78 2.86
C ILE A 56 -1.53 -15.58 4.16
N GLU A 57 -0.51 -16.42 4.32
CA GLU A 57 -0.33 -17.23 5.52
C GLU A 57 -0.08 -16.38 6.78
N ALA A 58 0.68 -15.29 6.66
CA ALA A 58 0.86 -14.34 7.76
C ALA A 58 -0.49 -13.73 8.18
N THR A 59 -1.28 -13.30 7.20
CA THR A 59 -2.64 -12.79 7.44
C THR A 59 -3.54 -13.83 8.12
N ILE A 60 -3.52 -15.09 7.67
CA ILE A 60 -4.29 -16.18 8.30
C ILE A 60 -3.89 -16.38 9.76
N LYS A 61 -2.58 -16.38 10.06
CA LYS A 61 -2.08 -16.54 11.43
C LYS A 61 -2.56 -15.41 12.34
N VAL A 62 -2.47 -14.17 11.89
CA VAL A 62 -2.93 -13.00 12.66
C VAL A 62 -4.46 -13.02 12.84
N ALA A 63 -5.22 -13.35 11.79
CA ALA A 63 -6.67 -13.47 11.85
C ALA A 63 -7.10 -14.56 12.85
N LYS A 64 -6.47 -15.75 12.82
CA LYS A 64 -6.72 -16.82 13.79
C LYS A 64 -6.42 -16.38 15.22
N SER A 65 -5.33 -15.64 15.41
CA SER A 65 -4.97 -15.10 16.73
C SER A 65 -6.01 -14.11 17.24
N LEU A 66 -6.44 -13.14 16.42
CA LEU A 66 -7.49 -12.18 16.78
C LEU A 66 -8.83 -12.87 17.05
N PHE A 67 -9.21 -13.87 16.25
CA PHE A 67 -10.41 -14.66 16.50
C PHE A 67 -10.34 -15.36 17.85
N GLY A 68 -9.23 -16.04 18.14
CA GLY A 68 -9.01 -16.69 19.44
C GLY A 68 -9.09 -15.71 20.61
N MET A 69 -8.53 -14.50 20.46
CA MET A 69 -8.64 -13.43 21.47
C MET A 69 -10.08 -12.90 21.64
N ALA A 70 -10.87 -12.92 20.57
CA ALA A 70 -12.27 -12.48 20.60
C ALA A 70 -13.19 -13.55 21.21
N THR A 71 -12.89 -14.84 21.02
CA THR A 71 -13.71 -15.95 21.51
C THR A 71 -13.27 -16.50 22.86
N HIS A 72 -11.98 -16.35 23.24
CA HIS A 72 -11.43 -16.79 24.51
C HIS A 72 -10.48 -15.73 25.09
N LYS A 73 -10.63 -15.39 26.38
CA LYS A 73 -9.88 -14.30 27.02
C LYS A 73 -8.46 -14.73 27.42
N THR A 74 -7.51 -14.64 26.49
CA THR A 74 -6.07 -14.55 26.81
C THR A 74 -5.43 -13.50 25.91
N ARG A 75 -4.70 -12.54 26.48
CA ARG A 75 -3.93 -11.52 25.74
C ARG A 75 -2.45 -11.64 26.09
N PRO A 76 -1.57 -11.52 25.09
CA PRO A 76 -1.03 -10.19 24.82
C PRO A 76 -1.08 -9.76 23.34
N HIS A 77 -1.17 -8.43 23.13
CA HIS A 77 -0.98 -7.68 21.86
C HIS A 77 -2.10 -7.65 20.79
N ALA A 78 -3.38 -7.59 21.19
CA ALA A 78 -4.49 -7.37 20.25
C ALA A 78 -4.30 -6.12 19.33
N GLY A 79 -3.69 -5.05 19.84
CA GLY A 79 -3.40 -3.84 19.06
C GLY A 79 -2.47 -4.09 17.87
N ALA A 80 -1.42 -4.91 18.05
CA ALA A 80 -0.50 -5.25 16.97
C ALA A 80 -1.20 -6.10 15.88
N GLY A 81 -2.07 -7.03 16.30
CA GLY A 81 -2.88 -7.82 15.38
C GLY A 81 -3.84 -6.95 14.57
N ILE A 82 -4.56 -6.01 15.23
CA ILE A 82 -5.46 -5.07 14.55
C ILE A 82 -4.69 -4.19 13.57
N PHE A 83 -3.56 -3.61 13.99
CA PHE A 83 -2.69 -2.82 13.13
C PHE A 83 -2.26 -3.60 11.89
N TRP A 84 -1.79 -4.85 12.07
CA TRP A 84 -1.41 -5.71 10.96
C TRP A 84 -2.56 -5.95 9.97
N MET A 85 -3.76 -6.26 10.47
CA MET A 85 -4.92 -6.50 9.60
C MET A 85 -5.31 -5.25 8.80
N LYS A 86 -5.22 -4.06 9.41
CA LYS A 86 -5.48 -2.79 8.72
C LYS A 86 -4.44 -2.53 7.61
N VAL A 87 -3.15 -2.64 7.95
CA VAL A 87 -2.05 -2.26 7.03
C VAL A 87 -1.77 -3.31 5.96
N HIS A 88 -1.73 -4.59 6.32
CA HIS A 88 -1.30 -5.66 5.41
C HIS A 88 -2.48 -6.41 4.78
N ALA A 89 -3.57 -6.67 5.51
CA ALA A 89 -4.73 -7.41 5.00
C ALA A 89 -5.78 -6.53 4.33
N GLY A 90 -5.65 -5.19 4.43
CA GLY A 90 -6.58 -4.23 3.85
C GLY A 90 -7.94 -4.19 4.54
N TRP A 91 -8.03 -4.70 5.78
CA TRP A 91 -9.27 -4.64 6.54
C TRP A 91 -9.51 -3.22 7.02
N ARG A 92 -10.72 -2.73 6.82
CA ARG A 92 -11.16 -1.44 7.30
C ARG A 92 -12.58 -1.55 7.82
N GLU A 93 -12.91 -0.68 8.76
CA GLU A 93 -14.28 -0.54 9.21
C GLU A 93 -15.13 0.07 8.09
N THR A 94 -16.41 -0.25 8.06
CA THR A 94 -17.35 0.39 7.14
C THR A 94 -17.70 1.76 7.69
N GLU A 95 -17.31 2.81 6.97
CA GLU A 95 -17.62 4.19 7.35
C GLU A 95 -18.81 4.68 6.50
N ARG A 96 -19.83 5.23 7.16
CA ARG A 96 -20.94 5.96 6.53
C ARG A 96 -20.81 7.42 6.91
N VAL A 97 -20.31 8.23 5.98
CA VAL A 97 -20.16 9.68 6.17
C VAL A 97 -21.37 10.36 5.55
N GLU A 98 -22.21 10.97 6.39
CA GLU A 98 -23.25 11.89 5.95
C GLU A 98 -22.66 13.30 5.91
N VAL A 99 -22.68 13.93 4.74
CA VAL A 99 -22.19 15.30 4.56
C VAL A 99 -23.39 16.21 4.40
N SER A 100 -23.60 17.09 5.38
CA SER A 100 -24.63 18.12 5.36
C SER A 100 -24.03 19.49 5.66
N GLY A 101 -24.75 20.53 5.27
CA GLY A 101 -24.51 21.90 5.68
C GLY A 101 -24.83 22.11 7.16
N ARG A 102 -24.69 23.35 7.61
CA ARG A 102 -25.04 23.73 8.98
C ARG A 102 -26.48 23.29 9.29
N ASP A 103 -26.67 22.69 10.46
CA ASP A 103 -27.98 22.23 10.93
C ASP A 103 -28.69 21.20 10.00
N GLY A 104 -27.92 20.46 9.19
CA GLY A 104 -28.48 19.44 8.29
C GLY A 104 -28.95 19.99 6.94
N GLU A 105 -28.75 21.29 6.69
CA GLU A 105 -29.18 21.94 5.46
C GLU A 105 -28.26 21.63 4.27
N ALA A 106 -28.55 22.21 3.11
CA ALA A 106 -27.69 22.10 1.94
C ALA A 106 -26.30 22.68 2.21
N ILE A 107 -25.28 22.09 1.59
CA ILE A 107 -23.90 22.58 1.70
C ILE A 107 -23.79 23.90 0.93
N GLU A 108 -23.58 25.02 1.63
CA GLU A 108 -23.27 26.30 1.01
C GLU A 108 -21.84 26.29 0.43
N GLN A 109 -21.73 26.28 -0.90
CA GLN A 109 -20.46 26.44 -1.59
C GLN A 109 -20.28 27.90 -2.01
N LYS A 110 -19.41 28.64 -1.32
CA LYS A 110 -18.97 29.96 -1.79
C LYS A 110 -17.94 29.79 -2.91
N VAL A 111 -18.42 29.72 -4.14
CA VAL A 111 -17.53 29.76 -5.31
C VAL A 111 -17.07 31.20 -5.49
N GLY A 112 -15.78 31.45 -5.27
CA GLY A 112 -15.15 32.73 -5.59
C GLY A 112 -15.01 32.89 -7.09
N LEU A 113 -16.12 33.18 -7.78
CA LEU A 113 -16.05 33.80 -9.10
C LEU A 113 -15.51 35.22 -8.88
N ALA A 114 -14.25 35.43 -9.22
CA ALA A 114 -13.77 36.78 -9.47
C ALA A 114 -14.59 37.32 -10.66
N LEU A 115 -15.67 38.04 -10.36
CA LEU A 115 -16.33 38.89 -11.34
C LEU A 115 -15.29 39.93 -11.72
N VAL A 116 -14.57 39.67 -12.81
CA VAL A 116 -13.63 40.64 -13.37
C VAL A 116 -14.49 41.82 -13.82
N ASP A 117 -14.30 42.97 -13.19
CA ASP A 117 -15.04 44.19 -13.52
C ASP A 117 -14.81 44.53 -14.99
N GLU A 118 -15.89 44.72 -15.75
CA GLU A 118 -15.86 45.06 -17.17
C GLU A 118 -15.03 46.34 -17.42
N LYS A 119 -14.99 47.26 -16.44
CA LYS A 119 -14.13 48.45 -16.49
C LYS A 119 -12.64 48.10 -16.39
N GLN A 120 -12.29 47.10 -15.59
CA GLN A 120 -10.91 46.63 -15.49
C GLN A 120 -10.47 45.97 -16.81
N ILE A 121 -11.34 45.16 -17.43
CA ILE A 121 -11.10 44.56 -18.76
C ILE A 121 -10.94 45.66 -19.81
N ALA A 122 -11.85 46.63 -19.86
CA ALA A 122 -11.79 47.74 -20.82
C ALA A 122 -10.54 48.60 -20.63
N SER A 123 -10.11 48.82 -19.38
CA SER A 123 -8.87 49.54 -19.09
C SER A 123 -7.61 48.78 -19.51
N ALA A 124 -7.61 47.45 -19.35
CA ALA A 124 -6.50 46.60 -19.77
C ALA A 124 -6.41 46.52 -21.30
N LEU A 125 -7.55 46.41 -21.99
CA LEU A 125 -7.62 46.45 -23.46
C LEU A 125 -7.12 47.77 -24.02
N LYS A 126 -7.54 48.91 -23.46
CA LYS A 126 -7.05 50.24 -23.88
C LYS A 126 -5.54 50.41 -23.72
N ARG A 127 -4.95 49.81 -22.68
CA ARG A 127 -3.48 49.86 -22.48
C ARG A 127 -2.75 49.02 -23.53
N LEU A 128 -3.27 47.82 -23.82
CA LEU A 128 -2.75 46.94 -24.88
C LEU A 128 -2.83 47.56 -26.27
N GLU A 129 -3.94 48.24 -26.58
CA GLU A 129 -4.13 48.96 -27.85
C GLU A 129 -3.23 50.20 -27.97
N ALA A 130 -2.78 50.77 -26.85
CA ALA A 130 -1.87 51.92 -26.84
C ALA A 130 -0.38 51.51 -26.94
N GLU A 131 -0.07 50.23 -26.74
CA GLU A 131 1.28 49.67 -26.87
C GLU A 131 1.58 49.11 -28.28
N TYR A 132 0.61 49.16 -29.21
CA TYR A 132 0.74 48.81 -30.62
C TYR A 132 0.61 50.04 -31.53
#